data_AF-A0A1V6TMB1-F1
#
_entry.id   AF-A0A1V6TMB1-F1
#
_cell.length_a   1.000
_cell.length_b   1.000
_cell.length_c   1.000
_cell.angle_alpha   90.00
_cell.angle_beta   90.00
_cell.angle_gamma   90.00
#
_symmetry.space_group_name_H-M   'P 1'
#
loop_
_entity.id
_entity.type
_entity.pdbx_description
1 polymer ?
#
loop_
_entity_poly.entity_id
_entity_poly.type
_entity_poly.pdbx_seq_one_letter_code
_entity_poly.pdbx_strand_id
1 'polypeptide(L)'
;MPSSKMRKNLSQRDHRSQSYKTSAKAKAPTHYPPTKVFPVRKYDPICGKWPTILRTIVRNMNHAGVCVVTCVRRGPDPRNSTTTVLVICDSKQPPHHRESSVSNTRLLDDHKLWKVAVEFVPGSLVRGSPCMFGESLTLKGAHNSGTLGGLLELKMPGKADYITVGLTCFHCVNPSQKGLDPEFLARVRVWRNEGIDPEDNLRTRLQVEHPSPNTIKVKISSLQDEICGIEKNEEYARLCDLVSEGLQGQLGRRAKQTFLGMRKNLSELKSFLREMEKFRTNFGSVFAASGFRTTEDGNSSNLDWALVEIPRGRYQYDCCEKHPSILLRHRVSTRIVRGAGV
;
A
#
# COMPACT_ATOMS: atom_id res chain seq x y z
N MET A 1 24.24 -42.72 60.17
CA MET A 1 25.62 -42.77 59.64
C MET A 1 26.10 -44.21 59.68
N PRO A 2 26.99 -44.68 58.78
CA PRO A 2 26.95 -44.64 57.33
C PRO A 2 27.10 -46.05 56.68
N SER A 3 26.72 -46.12 55.40
CA SER A 3 27.39 -46.82 54.28
C SER A 3 28.03 -48.21 54.48
N SER A 4 27.59 -49.20 53.71
CA SER A 4 28.38 -49.70 52.55
C SER A 4 27.82 -50.99 51.92
N LYS A 5 27.37 -50.84 50.67
CA LYS A 5 27.45 -51.68 49.44
C LYS A 5 27.55 -53.22 49.46
N MET A 6 26.99 -53.73 48.35
CA MET A 6 27.18 -55.02 47.64
C MET A 6 26.18 -56.13 48.03
N ARG A 7 25.59 -56.92 47.13
CA ARG A 7 25.85 -57.27 45.72
C ARG A 7 24.59 -57.97 45.13
N LYS A 8 24.37 -57.81 43.81
CA LYS A 8 23.98 -58.80 42.76
C LYS A 8 23.19 -60.06 43.20
N ASN A 9 22.18 -60.60 42.51
CA ASN A 9 21.66 -60.50 41.14
C ASN A 9 20.48 -61.52 41.00
N LEU A 10 19.70 -61.36 39.92
CA LEU A 10 19.04 -62.42 39.10
C LEU A 10 17.81 -63.17 39.64
N SER A 11 16.67 -62.96 38.96
CA SER A 11 15.67 -63.96 38.49
C SER A 11 14.32 -63.24 38.31
N GLN A 12 14.01 -62.71 37.12
CA GLN A 12 13.27 -63.38 36.04
C GLN A 12 11.79 -63.63 36.37
N ARG A 13 10.91 -62.77 35.85
CA ARG A 13 9.53 -63.15 35.51
C ARG A 13 8.98 -62.27 34.38
N ASP A 14 8.50 -62.99 33.38
CA ASP A 14 8.00 -62.52 32.10
C ASP A 14 6.58 -61.93 32.14
N HIS A 15 6.31 -61.18 31.07
CA HIS A 15 5.03 -60.94 30.40
C HIS A 15 3.94 -60.10 31.10
N ARG A 16 3.81 -58.85 30.63
CA ARG A 16 2.65 -58.51 29.76
C ARG A 16 2.90 -57.19 29.01
N SER A 17 3.12 -57.32 27.71
CA SER A 17 3.22 -56.21 26.76
C SER A 17 1.83 -55.64 26.49
N GLN A 18 1.47 -54.53 27.15
CA GLN A 18 0.34 -53.70 26.72
C GLN A 18 0.86 -52.64 25.73
N SER A 19 0.80 -53.01 24.47
CA SER A 19 1.02 -52.13 23.32
C SER A 19 -0.15 -51.14 23.23
N TYR A 20 -0.01 -49.95 23.79
CA TYR A 20 -0.89 -48.83 23.48
C TYR A 20 -0.53 -48.29 22.09
N LYS A 21 -1.14 -48.87 21.05
CA LYS A 21 -1.19 -48.27 19.72
C LYS A 21 -2.15 -47.08 19.75
N THR A 22 -1.68 -45.91 20.18
CA THR A 22 -2.33 -44.65 19.86
C THR A 22 -2.09 -44.35 18.38
N SER A 23 -2.99 -44.88 17.53
CA SER A 23 -3.18 -44.39 16.17
C SER A 23 -3.71 -42.96 16.23
N ALA A 24 -2.80 -42.00 16.37
CA ALA A 24 -3.12 -40.60 16.12
C ALA A 24 -3.36 -40.48 14.61
N LYS A 25 -4.64 -40.62 14.20
CA LYS A 25 -5.08 -40.22 12.86
C LYS A 25 -4.55 -38.82 12.63
N ALA A 26 -3.64 -38.67 11.67
CA ALA A 26 -3.18 -37.37 11.18
C ALA A 26 -4.43 -36.56 10.82
N LYS A 27 -4.77 -35.57 11.66
CA LYS A 27 -5.82 -34.60 11.34
C LYS A 27 -5.42 -33.98 10.01
N ALA A 28 -6.29 -34.13 9.01
CA ALA A 28 -6.13 -33.46 7.72
C ALA A 28 -5.80 -31.98 7.98
N PRO A 29 -4.88 -31.38 7.21
CA PRO A 29 -4.47 -30.00 7.42
C PRO A 29 -5.71 -29.13 7.47
N THR A 30 -6.00 -28.59 8.66
CA THR A 30 -7.10 -27.64 8.84
C THR A 30 -6.81 -26.48 7.91
N HIS A 31 -7.62 -26.32 6.88
CA HIS A 31 -7.58 -25.17 6.01
C HIS A 31 -7.93 -23.95 6.85
N TYR A 32 -6.90 -23.31 7.42
CA TYR A 32 -7.08 -22.00 8.02
C TYR A 32 -7.53 -21.05 6.92
N PRO A 33 -8.57 -20.24 7.15
CA PRO A 33 -9.00 -19.25 6.17
C PRO A 33 -7.80 -18.36 5.83
N PRO A 34 -7.65 -17.97 4.54
CA PRO A 34 -6.54 -17.15 4.10
C PRO A 34 -6.51 -15.86 4.91
N THR A 35 -5.35 -15.58 5.54
CA THR A 35 -5.15 -14.37 6.34
C THR A 35 -5.23 -13.15 5.43
N LYS A 36 -6.16 -12.23 5.73
CA LYS A 36 -6.32 -10.98 4.97
C LYS A 36 -5.38 -9.90 5.50
N VAL A 37 -5.02 -8.96 4.63
CA VAL A 37 -4.17 -7.81 4.94
C VAL A 37 -5.02 -6.55 4.96
N PHE A 38 -4.85 -5.72 5.98
CA PHE A 38 -5.57 -4.48 6.21
C PHE A 38 -4.58 -3.34 6.49
N PRO A 39 -4.97 -2.07 6.25
CA PRO A 39 -4.15 -0.93 6.64
C PRO A 39 -4.00 -0.85 8.17
N VAL A 40 -2.84 -0.35 8.61
CA VAL A 40 -2.57 0.01 10.01
C VAL A 40 -3.47 1.17 10.42
N ARG A 41 -4.03 1.14 11.63
CA ARG A 41 -4.90 2.22 12.11
C ARG A 41 -4.05 3.39 12.54
N LYS A 42 -4.51 4.63 12.32
CA LYS A 42 -3.81 5.86 12.76
C LYS A 42 -3.37 5.84 14.23
N TYR A 43 -4.16 5.18 15.08
CA TYR A 43 -3.93 5.11 16.53
C TYR A 43 -3.12 3.88 16.97
N ASP A 44 -2.62 3.05 16.04
CA ASP A 44 -1.76 1.93 16.42
C ASP A 44 -0.42 2.47 16.96
N PRO A 45 0.11 1.95 18.08
CA PRO A 45 1.33 2.50 18.70
C PRO A 45 2.56 2.52 17.79
N ILE A 46 2.58 1.70 16.74
CA ILE A 46 3.68 1.64 15.77
C ILE A 46 3.70 2.85 14.83
N CYS A 47 2.58 3.54 14.59
CA CYS A 47 2.48 4.59 13.57
C CYS A 47 3.51 5.71 13.76
N GLY A 48 3.55 6.30 14.96
CA GLY A 48 4.50 7.37 15.27
C GLY A 48 5.95 6.93 15.34
N LYS A 49 6.22 5.62 15.40
CA LYS A 49 7.57 5.04 15.56
C LYS A 49 8.07 4.37 14.29
N TRP A 50 7.18 4.15 13.31
CA TRP A 50 7.44 3.33 12.14
C TRP A 50 8.63 3.81 11.31
N PRO A 51 8.83 5.12 11.03
CA PRO A 51 10.01 5.57 10.29
C PRO A 51 11.34 5.23 10.97
N THR A 52 11.38 5.24 12.30
CA THR A 52 12.58 4.89 13.08
C THR A 52 12.81 3.39 13.08
N ILE A 53 11.77 2.61 13.39
CA ILE A 53 11.82 1.15 13.41
C ILE A 53 12.23 0.60 12.05
N LEU A 54 11.60 1.09 10.98
CA LEU A 54 11.89 0.67 9.62
C LEU A 54 13.34 0.96 9.25
N ARG A 55 13.85 2.16 9.55
CA ARG A 55 15.27 2.50 9.34
C ARG A 55 16.21 1.55 10.09
N THR A 56 15.87 1.18 11.33
CA THR A 56 16.68 0.26 12.14
C THR A 56 16.65 -1.15 11.58
N ILE A 57 15.47 -1.67 11.23
CA ILE A 57 15.32 -2.98 10.57
C ILE A 57 16.14 -3.02 9.28
N VAL A 58 15.97 -2.01 8.43
CA VAL A 58 16.70 -1.85 7.17
C VAL A 58 18.20 -1.81 7.42
N ARG A 59 18.71 -1.11 8.44
CA ARG A 59 20.16 -1.02 8.68
C ARG A 59 20.78 -2.32 9.19
N ASN A 60 20.03 -3.07 10.00
CA ASN A 60 20.58 -4.22 10.74
C ASN A 60 20.28 -5.57 10.09
N MET A 61 19.37 -5.62 9.11
CA MET A 61 18.98 -6.86 8.43
C MET A 61 19.87 -7.14 7.23
N ASN A 62 20.10 -8.43 6.94
CA ASN A 62 20.66 -8.87 5.66
C ASN A 62 19.63 -8.65 4.53
N HIS A 63 19.99 -7.86 3.52
CA HIS A 63 19.08 -7.53 2.41
C HIS A 63 19.00 -8.63 1.34
N ALA A 64 19.87 -9.66 1.41
CA ALA A 64 19.86 -10.74 0.44
C ALA A 64 18.51 -11.47 0.45
N GLY A 65 17.78 -11.40 -0.68
CA GLY A 65 16.47 -12.01 -0.83
C GLY A 65 15.32 -11.29 -0.13
N VAL A 66 15.52 -10.13 0.51
CA VAL A 66 14.42 -9.33 1.07
C VAL A 66 13.92 -8.36 0.00
N CYS A 67 12.63 -8.42 -0.33
CA CYS A 67 12.00 -7.50 -1.29
C CYS A 67 11.43 -6.26 -0.59
N VAL A 68 10.66 -6.47 0.48
CA VAL A 68 9.90 -5.41 1.14
C VAL A 68 9.88 -5.58 2.63
N VAL A 69 9.94 -4.45 3.32
CA VAL A 69 9.62 -4.33 4.73
C VAL A 69 8.48 -3.33 4.85
N THR A 70 7.32 -3.80 5.29
CA THR A 70 6.12 -2.98 5.47
C THR A 70 5.48 -3.24 6.83
N CYS A 71 4.53 -2.40 7.21
CA CYS A 71 3.71 -2.59 8.39
C CYS A 71 2.24 -2.62 7.96
N VAL A 72 1.55 -3.70 8.32
CA VAL A 72 0.16 -3.96 7.95
C VAL A 72 -0.59 -4.55 9.14
N ARG A 73 -1.92 -4.71 9.04
CA ARG A 73 -2.69 -5.53 9.98
C ARG A 73 -3.09 -6.83 9.32
N ARG A 74 -2.90 -7.96 10.00
CA ARG A 74 -3.20 -9.31 9.48
C ARG A 74 -4.23 -10.00 10.35
N GLY A 75 -5.24 -10.61 9.73
CA GLY A 75 -6.29 -11.34 10.44
C GLY A 75 -7.45 -11.77 9.53
N PRO A 76 -8.47 -12.46 10.06
CA PRO A 76 -9.68 -12.81 9.32
C PRO A 76 -10.52 -11.58 8.92
N ASP A 77 -10.49 -10.52 9.73
CA ASP A 77 -11.26 -9.29 9.49
C ASP A 77 -10.57 -8.03 10.10
N PRO A 78 -11.01 -6.80 9.73
CA PRO A 78 -10.39 -5.56 10.21
C PRO A 78 -10.51 -5.32 11.72
N ARG A 79 -11.47 -5.92 12.41
CA ARG A 79 -11.64 -5.79 13.86
C ARG A 79 -10.72 -6.75 14.60
N ASN A 80 -10.63 -7.99 14.11
CA ASN A 80 -9.81 -9.07 14.66
C ASN A 80 -8.48 -9.24 13.90
N SER A 81 -7.73 -8.16 13.74
CA SER A 81 -6.42 -8.20 13.09
C SER A 81 -5.32 -7.63 13.97
N THR A 82 -4.16 -8.26 13.90
CA THR A 82 -2.95 -7.90 14.64
C THR A 82 -2.06 -7.04 13.76
N THR A 83 -1.46 -5.99 14.33
CA THR A 83 -0.47 -5.18 13.62
C THR A 83 0.82 -6.01 13.46
N THR A 84 1.29 -6.12 12.23
CA THR A 84 2.39 -7.01 11.83
C THR A 84 3.38 -6.25 10.96
N VAL A 85 4.66 -6.29 11.36
CA VAL A 85 5.78 -5.97 10.48
C VAL A 85 5.97 -7.15 9.53
N LEU A 86 5.75 -6.91 8.25
CA LEU A 86 5.82 -7.93 7.21
C LEU A 86 7.12 -7.76 6.42
N VAL A 87 7.96 -8.80 6.45
CA VAL A 87 9.19 -8.90 5.65
C VAL A 87 8.94 -9.88 4.52
N ILE A 88 8.78 -9.37 3.30
CA ILE A 88 8.50 -10.17 2.11
C ILE A 88 9.84 -10.55 1.48
N CYS A 89 10.05 -11.84 1.22
CA CYS A 89 11.31 -12.37 0.69
C CYS A 89 11.11 -13.08 -0.65
N ASP A 90 12.04 -12.85 -1.59
CA ASP A 90 12.17 -13.56 -2.88
C ASP A 90 12.80 -14.95 -2.67
N SER A 91 12.22 -15.72 -1.77
CA SER A 91 12.60 -17.12 -1.54
C SER A 91 11.36 -17.92 -1.26
N LYS A 92 11.23 -19.07 -1.94
CA LYS A 92 10.17 -20.07 -1.65
C LYS A 92 10.22 -20.57 -0.22
N GLN A 93 11.41 -20.52 0.39
CA GLN A 93 11.66 -20.81 1.78
C GLN A 93 12.30 -19.56 2.41
N PRO A 94 11.49 -18.58 2.86
CA PRO A 94 12.04 -17.44 3.57
C PRO A 94 12.84 -17.96 4.77
N PRO A 95 13.89 -17.24 5.20
CA PRO A 95 14.73 -17.70 6.30
C PRO A 95 13.85 -18.14 7.47
N HIS A 96 13.89 -19.42 7.84
CA HIS A 96 13.26 -19.95 9.05
C HIS A 96 14.03 -19.49 10.30
N HIS A 97 14.40 -18.21 10.37
CA HIS A 97 15.37 -17.76 11.35
C HIS A 97 14.69 -17.01 12.49
N ARG A 98 14.42 -17.78 13.55
CA ARG A 98 14.24 -17.31 14.93
C ARG A 98 15.27 -16.23 15.30
N GLU A 99 16.47 -16.23 14.73
CA GLU A 99 17.55 -15.28 15.08
C GLU A 99 17.31 -13.85 14.56
N SER A 100 16.85 -13.71 13.31
CA SER A 100 16.49 -12.41 12.74
C SER A 100 15.19 -11.87 13.36
N SER A 101 14.25 -12.77 13.69
CA SER A 101 13.06 -12.36 14.45
C SER A 101 13.41 -11.94 15.86
N VAL A 102 14.37 -12.58 16.54
CA VAL A 102 14.76 -12.23 17.93
C VAL A 102 15.35 -10.81 18.01
N SER A 103 16.18 -10.41 17.04
CA SER A 103 16.72 -9.04 17.02
C SER A 103 15.64 -8.01 16.71
N ASN A 104 14.68 -8.35 15.83
CA ASN A 104 13.55 -7.46 15.53
C ASN A 104 12.51 -7.42 16.66
N THR A 105 12.29 -8.51 17.40
CA THR A 105 11.40 -8.50 18.57
C THR A 105 12.00 -7.66 19.68
N ARG A 106 13.32 -7.76 19.93
CA ARG A 106 14.00 -6.86 20.87
C ARG A 106 13.84 -5.39 20.48
N LEU A 107 14.02 -5.07 19.20
CA LEU A 107 13.78 -3.71 18.69
C LEU A 107 12.35 -3.23 18.95
N LEU A 108 11.35 -4.07 18.71
CA LEU A 108 9.95 -3.72 19.00
C LEU A 108 9.70 -3.58 20.50
N ASP A 109 10.31 -4.42 21.33
CA ASP A 109 10.21 -4.40 22.79
C ASP A 109 10.84 -3.11 23.37
N ASP A 110 12.01 -2.70 22.88
CA ASP A 110 12.67 -1.43 23.26
C ASP A 110 11.76 -0.22 22.98
N HIS A 111 10.95 -0.32 21.93
CA HIS A 111 9.95 0.67 21.56
C HIS A 111 8.58 0.46 22.22
N LYS A 112 8.43 -0.48 23.17
CA LYS A 112 7.16 -0.83 23.85
C LYS A 112 6.06 -1.27 22.87
N LEU A 113 6.42 -2.02 21.82
CA LEU A 113 5.54 -2.52 20.76
C LEU A 113 5.32 -4.05 20.82
N TRP A 114 5.24 -4.60 22.03
CA TRP A 114 5.09 -6.04 22.28
C TRP A 114 3.84 -6.70 21.65
N LYS A 115 2.83 -5.92 21.24
CA LYS A 115 1.64 -6.41 20.51
C LYS A 115 1.83 -6.49 19.00
N VAL A 116 2.97 -6.01 18.47
CA VAL A 116 3.25 -6.02 17.04
C VAL A 116 3.96 -7.32 16.69
N ALA A 117 3.37 -8.09 15.79
CA ALA A 117 4.00 -9.31 15.28
C ALA A 117 5.06 -8.99 14.21
N VAL A 118 6.00 -9.91 13.99
CA VAL A 118 6.93 -9.86 12.85
C VAL A 118 6.77 -11.15 12.06
N GLU A 119 6.47 -11.04 10.77
CA GLU A 119 6.27 -12.19 9.89
C GLU A 119 7.18 -12.07 8.66
N PHE A 120 7.88 -13.18 8.36
CA PHE A 120 8.60 -13.35 7.09
C PHE A 120 7.72 -14.18 6.16
N VAL A 121 7.40 -13.64 4.99
CA VAL A 121 6.47 -14.29 4.06
C VAL A 121 7.15 -14.48 2.70
N PRO A 122 7.04 -15.66 2.08
CA PRO A 122 7.49 -15.84 0.71
C PRO A 122 6.65 -14.97 -0.21
N GLY A 123 7.30 -14.21 -1.06
CA GLY A 123 6.60 -13.45 -2.08
C GLY A 123 7.59 -12.74 -3.00
N SER A 124 7.38 -12.88 -4.31
CA SER A 124 7.93 -11.92 -5.25
C SER A 124 7.04 -10.69 -5.21
N LEU A 125 7.64 -9.51 -5.06
CA LEU A 125 6.84 -8.32 -4.93
C LEU A 125 6.28 -7.88 -6.28
N VAL A 126 4.99 -8.12 -6.46
CA VAL A 126 4.14 -7.37 -7.38
C VAL A 126 3.09 -6.63 -6.53
N ARG A 127 3.50 -5.62 -5.73
CA ARG A 127 2.60 -4.58 -5.15
C ARG A 127 3.33 -3.60 -4.21
N GLY A 128 3.24 -2.30 -4.50
CA GLY A 128 3.77 -1.20 -3.68
C GLY A 128 2.94 -0.87 -2.41
N SER A 129 3.31 0.20 -1.70
CA SER A 129 2.61 0.78 -0.51
C SER A 129 2.17 2.28 -0.70
N PRO A 130 1.52 2.97 0.27
CA PRO A 130 0.16 3.50 0.25
C PRO A 130 0.07 5.01 -0.06
N CYS A 131 0.09 5.39 -1.34
CA CYS A 131 -1.03 6.20 -1.83
C CYS A 131 -2.19 5.21 -2.04
N MET A 132 -3.45 5.61 -1.88
CA MET A 132 -4.58 4.66 -1.97
C MET A 132 -4.48 3.84 -3.26
N PHE A 133 -4.12 2.57 -3.11
CA PHE A 133 -4.00 1.63 -4.23
C PHE A 133 -5.29 1.63 -5.02
N GLY A 134 -5.17 1.60 -6.35
CA GLY A 134 -6.37 1.57 -7.18
C GLY A 134 -6.93 2.95 -7.48
N GLU A 135 -6.33 4.03 -6.96
CA GLU A 135 -6.74 5.36 -7.38
C GLU A 135 -6.24 5.70 -8.79
N SER A 136 -7.07 6.46 -9.48
CA SER A 136 -6.86 6.79 -10.87
C SER A 136 -5.72 7.77 -11.05
N LEU A 137 -4.97 7.58 -12.13
CA LEU A 137 -3.88 8.43 -12.57
C LEU A 137 -4.04 8.66 -14.07
N THR A 138 -3.78 9.86 -14.57
CA THR A 138 -3.83 10.11 -16.01
C THR A 138 -2.65 10.96 -16.43
N LEU A 139 -2.18 10.76 -17.65
CA LEU A 139 -1.34 11.75 -18.31
C LEU A 139 -2.19 13.02 -18.53
N LYS A 140 -1.60 14.20 -18.27
CA LYS A 140 -2.28 15.48 -18.44
C LYS A 140 -2.73 15.66 -19.89
N GLY A 141 -4.03 15.92 -20.07
CA GLY A 141 -4.66 16.05 -21.39
C GLY A 141 -5.00 14.71 -22.08
N ALA A 142 -4.72 13.57 -21.45
CA ALA A 142 -5.18 12.27 -21.93
C ALA A 142 -6.59 11.94 -21.40
N HIS A 143 -7.28 11.06 -22.13
CA HIS A 143 -8.60 10.54 -21.73
C HIS A 143 -8.50 9.22 -20.96
N ASN A 144 -7.39 8.50 -21.10
CA ASN A 144 -7.20 7.19 -20.50
C ASN A 144 -6.67 7.34 -19.08
N SER A 145 -7.39 6.79 -18.10
CA SER A 145 -6.92 6.67 -16.73
C SER A 145 -6.26 5.31 -16.48
N GLY A 146 -5.10 5.34 -15.86
CA GLY A 146 -4.45 4.19 -15.26
C GLY A 146 -4.65 4.14 -13.75
N THR A 147 -3.90 3.26 -13.11
CA THR A 147 -3.88 3.08 -11.64
C THR A 147 -2.51 3.44 -11.09
N LEU A 148 -2.47 4.15 -9.97
CA LEU A 148 -1.26 4.29 -9.17
C LEU A 148 -1.01 2.98 -8.41
N GLY A 149 0.07 2.30 -8.78
CA GLY A 149 0.54 1.03 -8.22
C GLY A 149 1.36 1.15 -6.94
N GLY A 150 1.40 2.34 -6.33
CA GLY A 150 2.07 2.63 -5.06
C GLY A 150 3.23 3.60 -5.20
N LEU A 151 3.94 3.81 -4.10
CA LEU A 151 5.07 4.73 -4.01
C LEU A 151 6.37 3.99 -3.72
N LEU A 152 7.47 4.51 -4.24
CA LEU A 152 8.83 4.03 -4.03
C LEU A 152 9.74 5.19 -3.64
N GLU A 153 10.70 4.95 -2.75
CA GLU A 153 11.80 5.87 -2.47
C GLU A 153 13.07 5.35 -3.12
N LEU A 154 13.66 6.13 -4.02
CA LEU A 154 14.86 5.75 -4.77
C LEU A 154 16.05 6.58 -4.29
N LYS A 155 17.18 5.91 -4.04
CA LYS A 155 18.47 6.56 -3.80
C LYS A 155 19.32 6.48 -5.07
N MET A 156 19.49 7.61 -5.73
CA MET A 156 20.30 7.68 -6.94
C MET A 156 21.80 7.65 -6.59
N PRO A 157 22.65 7.01 -7.42
CA PRO A 157 24.10 7.08 -7.25
C PRO A 157 24.58 8.54 -7.22
N GLY A 158 25.44 8.87 -6.26
CA GLY A 158 25.98 10.23 -6.10
C GLY A 158 25.01 11.27 -5.49
N LYS A 159 23.72 10.96 -5.29
CA LYS A 159 22.79 11.86 -4.59
C LYS A 159 22.69 11.50 -3.11
N ALA A 160 22.76 12.52 -2.25
CA ALA A 160 22.60 12.37 -0.81
C ALA A 160 21.15 12.00 -0.44
N ASP A 161 20.20 12.68 -1.09
CA ASP A 161 18.79 12.55 -0.82
C ASP A 161 18.12 11.43 -1.61
N TYR A 162 17.04 10.90 -1.03
CA TYR A 162 16.10 10.04 -1.72
C TYR A 162 15.15 10.89 -2.57
N ILE A 163 14.69 10.31 -3.67
CA ILE A 163 13.55 10.82 -4.45
C ILE A 163 12.35 9.92 -4.23
N THR A 164 11.15 10.50 -4.16
CA THR A 164 9.91 9.74 -4.06
C THR A 164 9.24 9.68 -5.42
N VAL A 165 8.92 8.47 -5.87
CA VAL A 165 8.29 8.23 -7.16
C VAL A 165 7.01 7.40 -6.99
N GLY A 166 6.02 7.66 -7.82
CA GLY A 166 4.84 6.80 -7.98
C GLY A 166 5.09 5.73 -9.04
N LEU A 167 4.74 4.48 -8.74
CA LEU A 167 4.80 3.37 -9.68
C LEU A 167 3.48 3.24 -10.43
N THR A 168 3.52 3.15 -11.76
CA THR A 168 2.34 2.89 -12.59
C THR A 168 2.76 2.08 -13.83
N CYS A 169 1.83 1.88 -14.77
CA CYS A 169 2.09 1.22 -16.04
C CYS A 169 2.61 2.20 -17.10
N PHE A 170 3.39 1.76 -18.09
CA PHE A 170 3.80 2.65 -19.18
C PHE A 170 2.60 3.11 -20.03
N HIS A 171 1.60 2.26 -20.22
CA HIS A 171 0.34 2.64 -20.88
C HIS A 171 -0.33 3.86 -20.23
N CYS A 172 -0.13 4.06 -18.93
CA CYS A 172 -0.70 5.12 -18.13
C CYS A 172 -0.04 6.49 -18.43
N VAL A 173 1.16 6.49 -19.00
CA VAL A 173 1.97 7.69 -19.27
C VAL A 173 2.37 7.84 -20.74
N ASN A 174 1.97 6.92 -21.61
CA ASN A 174 2.20 6.97 -23.04
C ASN A 174 1.25 8.00 -23.69
N PRO A 175 1.75 9.09 -24.28
CA PRO A 175 0.90 10.09 -24.91
C PRO A 175 0.27 9.56 -26.21
N SER A 176 -0.87 10.16 -26.57
CA SER A 176 -1.43 10.03 -27.92
C SER A 176 -0.47 10.63 -28.94
N GLN A 177 -0.33 10.00 -30.10
CA GLN A 177 0.49 10.56 -31.20
C GLN A 177 -0.21 11.72 -31.92
N LYS A 178 -1.53 11.87 -31.74
CA LYS A 178 -2.32 12.88 -32.44
C LYS A 178 -1.98 14.28 -31.90
N GLY A 179 -1.59 15.18 -32.80
CA GLY A 179 -1.35 16.59 -32.48
C GLY A 179 -0.03 16.86 -31.75
N LEU A 180 0.88 15.89 -31.68
CA LEU A 180 2.24 16.13 -31.18
C LEU A 180 3.09 16.80 -32.27
N ASP A 181 4.00 17.67 -31.86
CA ASP A 181 5.02 18.21 -32.77
C ASP A 181 5.96 17.09 -33.27
N PRO A 182 6.58 17.23 -34.46
CA PRO A 182 7.35 16.15 -35.08
C PRO A 182 8.52 15.65 -34.23
N GLU A 183 9.21 16.54 -33.52
CA GLU A 183 10.34 16.19 -32.65
C GLU A 183 9.88 15.31 -31.47
N PHE A 184 8.83 15.75 -30.78
CA PHE A 184 8.29 15.00 -29.66
C PHE A 184 7.66 13.69 -30.09
N LEU A 185 6.98 13.66 -31.24
CA LEU A 185 6.44 12.43 -31.81
C LEU A 185 7.54 11.40 -32.11
N ALA A 186 8.66 11.85 -32.69
CA ALA A 186 9.80 10.98 -32.94
C ALA A 186 10.33 10.39 -31.61
N ARG A 187 10.44 11.22 -30.57
CA ARG A 187 10.89 10.75 -29.26
C ARG A 187 9.92 9.78 -28.59
N VAL A 188 8.61 10.05 -28.65
CA VAL A 188 7.57 9.14 -28.13
C VAL A 188 7.64 7.76 -28.79
N ARG A 189 7.94 7.69 -30.10
CA ARG A 189 8.12 6.41 -30.80
C ARG A 189 9.32 5.63 -30.27
N VAL A 190 10.42 6.31 -29.97
CA VAL A 190 11.60 5.70 -29.34
C VAL A 190 11.24 5.19 -27.94
N TRP A 191 10.57 6.00 -27.12
CA TRP A 191 10.17 5.61 -25.76
C TRP A 191 9.30 4.37 -25.69
N ARG A 192 8.44 4.16 -26.69
CA ARG A 192 7.59 2.95 -26.76
C ARG A 192 8.42 1.67 -26.87
N ASN A 193 9.59 1.74 -27.50
CA ASN A 193 10.46 0.59 -27.73
C ASN A 193 11.60 0.51 -26.72
N GLU A 194 12.18 1.63 -26.32
CA GLU A 194 13.40 1.66 -25.48
C GLU A 194 13.11 2.01 -24.02
N GLY A 195 11.95 2.60 -23.75
CA GLY A 195 11.64 3.19 -22.46
C GLY A 195 12.07 4.65 -22.37
N ILE A 196 11.85 5.23 -21.18
CA ILE A 196 12.17 6.63 -20.87
C ILE A 196 13.37 6.62 -19.93
N ASP A 197 14.46 7.22 -20.38
CA ASP A 197 15.67 7.39 -19.57
C ASP A 197 15.49 8.54 -18.56
N PRO A 198 15.95 8.39 -17.30
CA PRO A 198 15.95 9.46 -16.31
C PRO A 198 16.63 10.76 -16.72
N GLU A 199 17.56 10.75 -17.68
CA GLU A 199 18.28 11.93 -18.15
C GLU A 199 17.64 12.56 -19.39
N ASP A 200 16.58 11.95 -19.95
CA ASP A 200 15.88 12.45 -21.13
C ASP A 200 15.13 13.75 -20.84
N ASN A 201 15.59 14.88 -21.38
CA ASN A 201 15.01 16.20 -21.13
C ASN A 201 13.52 16.32 -21.53
N LEU A 202 13.08 15.61 -22.58
CA LEU A 202 11.70 15.69 -23.07
C LEU A 202 10.71 14.97 -22.15
N ARG A 203 11.16 14.08 -21.25
CA ARG A 203 10.29 13.36 -20.30
C ARG A 203 9.46 14.31 -19.42
N THR A 204 9.99 15.50 -19.14
CA THR A 204 9.34 16.51 -18.30
C THR A 204 8.05 17.05 -18.93
N ARG A 205 7.85 16.88 -20.25
CA ARG A 205 6.59 17.17 -20.93
C ARG A 205 5.47 16.21 -20.55
N LEU A 206 5.79 15.01 -20.05
CA LEU A 206 4.83 14.03 -19.58
C LEU A 206 4.44 14.34 -18.12
N GLN A 207 3.51 15.28 -17.98
CA GLN A 207 2.92 15.63 -16.68
C GLN A 207 1.78 14.68 -16.36
N VAL A 208 1.69 14.28 -15.10
CA VAL A 208 0.73 13.29 -14.61
C VAL A 208 -0.19 13.92 -13.58
N GLU A 209 -1.46 13.55 -13.63
CA GLU A 209 -2.53 14.00 -12.76
C GLU A 209 -3.08 12.86 -11.91
N HIS A 210 -3.29 13.12 -10.62
CA HIS A 210 -3.82 12.17 -9.65
C HIS A 210 -4.51 12.88 -8.47
N PRO A 211 -5.78 12.55 -8.17
CA PRO A 211 -6.65 11.63 -8.93
C PRO A 211 -6.88 12.12 -10.36
N SER A 212 -7.32 11.23 -11.25
CA SER A 212 -7.65 11.66 -12.62
C SER A 212 -8.78 12.71 -12.60
N PRO A 213 -8.79 13.69 -13.54
CA PRO A 213 -9.85 14.68 -13.63
C PRO A 213 -11.24 14.06 -13.78
N ASN A 214 -11.35 12.91 -14.46
CA ASN A 214 -12.62 12.20 -14.59
C ASN A 214 -13.13 11.67 -13.24
N THR A 215 -12.25 11.09 -12.41
CA THR A 215 -12.61 10.65 -11.06
C THR A 215 -13.08 11.83 -10.19
N ILE A 216 -12.42 12.99 -10.30
CA ILE A 216 -12.84 14.20 -9.58
C ILE A 216 -14.23 14.65 -10.06
N LYS A 217 -14.47 14.71 -11.37
CA LYS A 217 -15.79 15.06 -11.94
C LYS A 217 -16.90 14.13 -11.46
N VAL A 218 -16.67 12.81 -11.52
CA VAL A 218 -17.63 11.80 -11.04
C VAL A 218 -17.92 12.00 -9.55
N LYS A 219 -16.88 12.25 -8.74
CA LYS A 219 -17.07 12.48 -7.31
C LYS A 219 -17.81 13.79 -7.02
N ILE A 220 -17.52 14.86 -7.75
CA ILE A 220 -18.24 16.14 -7.67
C ILE A 220 -19.72 15.94 -7.99
N SER A 221 -20.05 15.27 -9.11
CA SER A 221 -21.43 14.94 -9.47
C SER A 221 -22.13 14.16 -8.36
N SER A 222 -21.49 13.10 -7.85
CA SER A 222 -22.04 12.30 -6.75
C SER A 222 -22.31 13.12 -5.48
N LEU A 223 -21.45 14.10 -5.14
CA LEU A 223 -21.67 14.99 -3.99
C LEU A 223 -22.82 15.96 -4.27
N GLN A 224 -22.92 16.51 -5.48
CA GLN A 224 -24.01 17.39 -5.88
C GLN A 224 -25.36 16.65 -5.83
N ASP A 225 -25.41 15.40 -6.29
CA ASP A 225 -26.60 14.55 -6.23
C ASP A 225 -27.02 14.27 -4.78
N GLU A 226 -26.05 13.98 -3.89
CA GLU A 226 -26.31 13.74 -2.47
C GLU A 226 -26.84 15.00 -1.76
N ILE A 227 -26.21 16.16 -2.01
CA ILE A 227 -26.65 17.46 -1.51
C ILE A 227 -28.09 17.75 -1.98
N CYS A 228 -28.35 17.57 -3.27
CA CYS A 228 -29.66 17.77 -3.89
C CYS A 228 -30.71 16.82 -3.29
N GLY A 229 -30.34 15.57 -3.00
CA GLY A 229 -31.20 14.59 -2.34
C GLY A 229 -31.60 15.00 -0.92
N ILE A 230 -30.69 15.57 -0.14
CA ILE A 230 -31.00 16.11 1.20
C ILE A 230 -31.88 17.36 1.08
N GLU A 231 -31.57 18.26 0.15
CA GLU A 231 -32.32 19.51 -0.02
C GLU A 231 -33.76 19.29 -0.53
N LYS A 232 -33.97 18.27 -1.37
CA LYS A 232 -35.31 17.86 -1.85
C LYS A 232 -36.05 16.94 -0.89
N ASN A 233 -35.46 16.55 0.22
CA ASN A 233 -36.11 15.69 1.19
C ASN A 233 -37.28 16.44 1.87
N GLU A 234 -38.50 15.89 1.78
CA GLU A 234 -39.71 16.54 2.30
C GLU A 234 -39.69 16.74 3.83
N GLU A 235 -39.04 15.85 4.59
CA GLU A 235 -38.88 16.03 6.04
C GLU A 235 -37.91 17.18 6.32
N TYR A 236 -36.79 17.25 5.60
CA TYR A 236 -35.84 18.36 5.72
C TYR A 236 -36.48 19.70 5.35
N ALA A 237 -37.23 19.77 4.25
CA ALA A 237 -37.94 20.97 3.81
C ALA A 237 -38.94 21.45 4.88
N ARG A 238 -39.81 20.56 5.37
CA ARG A 238 -40.76 20.87 6.46
C ARG A 238 -40.07 21.37 7.74
N LEU A 239 -38.94 20.76 8.11
CA LEU A 239 -38.18 21.20 9.28
C LEU A 239 -37.49 22.55 9.05
N CYS A 240 -37.04 22.85 7.82
CA CYS A 240 -36.53 24.17 7.45
C CYS A 240 -37.62 25.24 7.58
N ASP A 241 -38.84 24.99 7.10
CA ASP A 241 -39.96 25.93 7.16
C ASP A 241 -40.36 26.25 8.62
N LEU A 242 -40.48 25.22 9.47
CA LEU A 242 -40.75 25.43 10.90
C LEU A 242 -39.65 26.26 11.59
N VAL A 243 -38.39 26.10 11.19
CA VAL A 243 -37.28 26.86 11.76
C VAL A 243 -37.27 28.31 11.24
N SER A 244 -37.61 28.55 9.97
CA SER A 244 -37.66 29.90 9.40
C SER A 244 -38.83 30.73 9.97
N GLU A 245 -39.94 30.07 10.34
CA GLU A 245 -41.08 30.69 11.05
C GLU A 245 -40.82 30.94 12.55
N GLY A 246 -39.62 30.62 13.06
CA GLY A 246 -39.29 30.80 14.48
C GLY A 246 -39.92 29.75 15.41
N LEU A 247 -40.56 28.71 14.86
CA LEU A 247 -41.19 27.62 15.61
C LEU A 247 -40.19 26.54 16.06
N GLN A 248 -38.89 26.83 16.04
CA GLN A 248 -37.85 25.88 16.45
C GLN A 248 -38.04 25.37 17.89
N GLY A 249 -38.60 26.19 18.78
CA GLY A 249 -38.91 25.80 20.16
C GLY A 249 -40.03 24.76 20.29
N GLN A 250 -40.86 24.60 19.26
CA GLN A 250 -41.97 23.65 19.21
C GLN A 250 -41.56 22.28 18.65
N LEU A 251 -40.35 22.17 18.08
CA LEU A 251 -39.85 20.89 17.60
C LEU A 251 -39.60 19.93 18.77
N GLY A 252 -40.23 18.77 18.70
CA GLY A 252 -39.91 17.67 19.61
C GLY A 252 -38.43 17.30 19.55
N ARG A 253 -37.88 16.78 20.67
CA ARG A 253 -36.45 16.46 20.82
C ARG A 253 -35.87 15.64 19.65
N ARG A 254 -36.63 14.66 19.17
CA ARG A 254 -36.24 13.79 18.05
C ARG A 254 -36.15 14.57 16.73
N ALA A 255 -37.18 15.34 16.38
CA ALA A 255 -37.21 16.16 15.17
C ALA A 255 -36.08 17.18 15.16
N LYS A 256 -35.82 17.84 16.30
CA LYS A 256 -34.68 18.76 16.46
C LYS A 256 -33.34 18.07 16.21
N GLN A 257 -33.15 16.87 16.74
CA GLN A 257 -31.92 16.10 16.53
C GLN A 257 -31.77 15.66 15.07
N THR A 258 -32.84 15.18 14.44
CA THR A 258 -32.85 14.81 13.02
C THR A 258 -32.50 16.01 12.13
N PHE A 259 -33.13 17.16 12.36
CA PHE A 259 -32.84 18.41 11.64
C PHE A 259 -31.37 18.83 11.76
N LEU A 260 -30.84 18.86 12.99
CA LEU A 260 -29.44 19.21 13.24
C LEU A 260 -28.47 18.23 12.58
N GLY A 261 -28.81 16.93 12.57
CA GLY A 261 -28.05 15.90 11.88
C GLY A 261 -28.00 16.13 10.37
N MET A 262 -29.15 16.37 9.73
CA MET A 262 -29.25 16.67 8.30
C MET A 262 -28.48 17.96 7.94
N ARG A 263 -28.65 19.04 8.72
CA ARG A 263 -27.96 20.31 8.49
C ARG A 263 -26.44 20.17 8.62
N LYS A 264 -25.97 19.40 9.62
CA LYS A 264 -24.55 19.09 9.79
C LYS A 264 -24.01 18.33 8.59
N ASN A 265 -24.67 17.25 8.18
CA ASN A 265 -24.28 16.46 7.02
C ASN A 265 -24.21 17.32 5.74
N LEU A 266 -25.25 18.13 5.49
CA LEU A 266 -25.31 19.03 4.34
C LEU A 266 -24.13 20.03 4.34
N SER A 267 -23.79 20.58 5.51
CA SER A 267 -22.65 21.48 5.66
C SER A 267 -21.31 20.78 5.38
N GLU A 268 -21.14 19.54 5.86
CA GLU A 268 -19.94 18.73 5.62
C GLU A 268 -19.80 18.40 4.12
N LEU A 269 -20.88 17.94 3.47
CA LEU A 269 -20.91 17.67 2.04
C LEU A 269 -20.59 18.92 1.20
N LYS A 270 -21.22 20.06 1.50
CA LYS A 270 -20.95 21.33 0.81
C LYS A 270 -19.51 21.81 1.02
N SER A 271 -18.93 21.58 2.20
CA SER A 271 -17.51 21.90 2.43
C SER A 271 -16.61 21.03 1.60
N PHE A 272 -16.85 19.72 1.60
CA PHE A 272 -16.04 18.77 0.85
C PHE A 272 -16.16 18.98 -0.67
N LEU A 273 -17.34 19.34 -1.17
CA LEU A 273 -17.53 19.74 -2.57
C LEU A 273 -16.63 20.92 -2.95
N ARG A 274 -16.60 21.99 -2.14
CA ARG A 274 -15.74 23.15 -2.38
C ARG A 274 -14.25 22.81 -2.34
N GLU A 275 -13.85 21.86 -1.50
CA GLU A 275 -12.48 21.35 -1.45
C GLU A 275 -12.13 20.60 -2.74
N MET A 276 -13.02 19.72 -3.21
CA MET A 276 -12.84 18.96 -4.45
C MET A 276 -12.79 19.86 -5.70
N GLU A 277 -13.60 20.91 -5.75
CA GLU A 277 -13.59 21.90 -6.85
C GLU A 277 -12.28 22.69 -6.92
N LYS A 278 -11.62 22.90 -5.77
CA LYS A 278 -10.33 23.60 -5.68
C LYS A 278 -9.13 22.66 -5.74
N PHE A 279 -9.36 21.35 -5.79
CA PHE A 279 -8.32 20.34 -5.71
C PHE A 279 -7.41 20.42 -6.94
N ARG A 280 -6.10 20.56 -6.71
CA ARG A 280 -5.10 20.58 -7.78
C ARG A 280 -4.67 19.15 -8.09
N THR A 281 -4.92 18.72 -9.32
CA THR A 281 -4.64 17.36 -9.80
C THR A 281 -3.18 17.05 -10.02
N ASN A 282 -2.29 18.05 -10.02
CA ASN A 282 -0.89 17.83 -10.38
C ASN A 282 -0.21 16.80 -9.48
N PHE A 283 0.23 15.68 -10.06
CA PHE A 283 0.92 14.60 -9.36
C PHE A 283 2.43 14.79 -9.44
N GLY A 284 2.92 15.00 -10.66
CA GLY A 284 4.34 15.09 -10.94
C GLY A 284 4.64 14.83 -12.42
N SER A 285 5.91 14.62 -12.73
CA SER A 285 6.39 14.33 -14.08
C SER A 285 6.94 12.92 -14.18
N VAL A 286 6.83 12.30 -15.36
CA VAL A 286 7.44 10.98 -15.59
C VAL A 286 8.95 11.06 -15.37
N PHE A 287 9.46 10.17 -14.53
CA PHE A 287 10.87 10.03 -14.21
C PHE A 287 11.57 9.03 -15.13
N ALA A 288 11.02 7.83 -15.25
CA ALA A 288 11.56 6.76 -16.07
C ALA A 288 10.46 5.77 -16.44
N ALA A 289 10.64 5.01 -17.51
CA ALA A 289 9.68 3.97 -17.90
C ALA A 289 10.32 2.88 -18.75
N SER A 290 9.67 1.72 -18.83
CA SER A 290 10.16 0.57 -19.59
C SER A 290 9.88 0.61 -21.09
N GLY A 291 8.92 1.43 -21.54
CA GLY A 291 8.27 1.24 -22.83
C GLY A 291 7.34 0.03 -22.81
N PHE A 292 6.82 -0.38 -23.97
CA PHE A 292 5.99 -1.58 -24.07
C PHE A 292 6.85 -2.84 -23.89
N ARG A 293 6.49 -3.65 -22.90
CA ARG A 293 7.17 -4.92 -22.57
C ARG A 293 6.13 -6.00 -22.38
N THR A 294 6.32 -7.13 -23.04
CA THR A 294 5.45 -8.31 -22.98
C THR A 294 6.30 -9.57 -22.81
N THR A 295 5.76 -10.58 -22.13
CA THR A 295 6.37 -11.92 -22.11
C THR A 295 6.12 -12.64 -23.44
N GLU A 296 7.10 -13.42 -23.92
CA GLU A 296 7.01 -14.17 -25.18
C GLU A 296 6.33 -15.55 -25.01
N ASP A 297 6.13 -16.01 -23.77
CA ASP A 297 5.79 -17.41 -23.44
C ASP A 297 4.32 -17.83 -23.67
N GLY A 298 3.68 -17.39 -24.76
CA GLY A 298 2.32 -17.80 -25.15
C GLY A 298 1.18 -17.25 -24.28
N ASN A 299 1.48 -16.80 -23.05
CA ASN A 299 0.62 -16.01 -22.18
C ASN A 299 1.21 -14.60 -22.07
N SER A 300 0.92 -13.74 -23.05
CA SER A 300 1.44 -12.37 -23.09
C SER A 300 0.96 -11.57 -21.87
N SER A 301 1.83 -11.47 -20.87
CA SER A 301 1.62 -10.61 -19.72
C SER A 301 2.33 -9.28 -19.97
N ASN A 302 1.62 -8.18 -19.76
CA ASN A 302 2.20 -6.85 -19.83
C ASN A 302 3.15 -6.66 -18.63
N LEU A 303 4.42 -6.40 -18.93
CA LEU A 303 5.49 -6.14 -17.95
C LEU A 303 5.91 -4.67 -17.95
N ASP A 304 5.10 -3.81 -18.54
CA ASP A 304 5.42 -2.41 -18.71
C ASP A 304 5.21 -1.62 -17.40
N TRP A 305 6.15 -0.74 -17.10
CA TRP A 305 6.13 0.09 -15.89
C TRP A 305 6.58 1.51 -16.21
N ALA A 306 6.15 2.43 -15.36
CA ALA A 306 6.59 3.80 -15.33
C ALA A 306 6.72 4.30 -13.90
N LEU A 307 7.66 5.21 -13.70
CA LEU A 307 7.92 5.92 -12.46
C LEU A 307 7.59 7.39 -12.67
N VAL A 308 6.85 7.98 -11.74
CA VAL A 308 6.46 9.39 -11.77
C VAL A 308 7.11 10.09 -10.59
N GLU A 309 8.02 11.02 -10.85
CA GLU A 309 8.65 11.82 -9.80
C GLU A 309 7.65 12.81 -9.21
N ILE A 310 7.55 12.81 -7.88
CA ILE A 310 6.55 13.60 -7.15
C ILE A 310 7.26 14.72 -6.40
N PRO A 311 6.86 15.99 -6.59
CA PRO A 311 7.52 17.13 -5.97
C PRO A 311 7.58 17.04 -4.44
N ARG A 312 8.72 17.45 -3.88
CA ARG A 312 8.88 17.64 -2.43
C ARG A 312 7.83 18.65 -1.94
N GLY A 313 7.06 18.28 -0.93
CA GLY A 313 5.94 19.09 -0.40
C GLY A 313 4.54 18.56 -0.77
N ARG A 314 4.41 17.80 -1.86
CA ARG A 314 3.14 17.17 -2.24
C ARG A 314 2.78 16.00 -1.30
N TYR A 315 3.78 15.38 -0.71
CA TYR A 315 3.62 14.31 0.28
C TYR A 315 3.34 14.77 1.70
N GLN A 316 3.80 15.98 2.03
CA GLN A 316 3.88 16.42 3.41
C GLN A 316 2.50 16.71 4.02
N TYR A 317 1.49 16.90 3.18
CA TYR A 317 0.14 17.25 3.61
C TYR A 317 -0.88 16.11 3.57
N ASP A 318 -0.71 15.06 2.74
CA ASP A 318 -1.77 14.05 2.54
C ASP A 318 -1.43 12.61 2.93
N CYS A 319 -0.15 12.21 2.99
CA CYS A 319 0.21 10.81 3.21
C CYS A 319 1.17 10.59 4.39
N CYS A 320 1.82 11.63 4.91
CA CYS A 320 2.78 11.50 6.01
C CYS A 320 2.14 11.19 7.38
N GLU A 321 0.81 11.24 7.51
CA GLU A 321 0.12 10.60 8.66
C GLU A 321 -0.17 9.10 8.43
N LYS A 322 0.13 8.54 7.26
CA LYS A 322 -0.18 7.16 6.86
C LYS A 322 1.06 6.45 6.26
N HIS A 323 1.99 6.11 7.15
CA HIS A 323 3.00 5.03 7.05
C HIS A 323 3.86 4.90 5.77
N PRO A 324 5.13 5.34 5.78
CA PRO A 324 6.07 5.04 4.70
C PRO A 324 6.47 3.56 4.72
N SER A 325 6.26 2.80 3.64
CA SER A 325 6.96 1.52 3.46
C SER A 325 8.23 1.73 2.63
N ILE A 326 9.32 1.05 2.98
CA ILE A 326 10.57 1.11 2.23
C ILE A 326 10.70 -0.19 1.43
N LEU A 327 10.81 -0.05 0.11
CA LEU A 327 11.23 -1.13 -0.78
C LEU A 327 12.76 -1.27 -0.65
N LEU A 328 13.24 -2.44 -0.22
CA LEU A 328 14.68 -2.68 -0.13
C LEU A 328 15.19 -3.35 -1.40
N ARG A 329 16.07 -2.62 -2.10
CA ARG A 329 16.94 -3.06 -3.20
C ARG A 329 16.25 -3.85 -4.34
N HIS A 330 16.10 -3.17 -5.46
CA HIS A 330 16.92 -3.57 -6.61
C HIS A 330 18.13 -2.64 -6.65
N ARG A 331 19.34 -3.21 -6.80
CA ARG A 331 20.32 -2.48 -7.60
C ARG A 331 19.63 -2.37 -8.95
N VAL A 332 19.15 -1.18 -9.32
CA VAL A 332 19.11 -0.84 -10.74
C VAL A 332 20.58 -0.82 -11.13
N SER A 333 21.12 -2.00 -11.38
CA SER A 333 22.38 -2.10 -12.08
C SER A 333 22.09 -1.38 -13.38
N THR A 334 22.91 -0.40 -13.72
CA THR A 334 23.03 0.23 -15.04
C THR A 334 23.20 -0.76 -16.19
N ARG A 335 23.05 -2.08 -15.95
CA ARG A 335 22.96 -3.15 -16.93
C ARG A 335 21.59 -3.30 -17.57
N ILE A 336 20.50 -2.72 -17.05
CA ILE A 336 19.21 -2.72 -17.78
C ILE A 336 19.27 -1.85 -19.05
N VAL A 337 20.26 -0.94 -19.16
CA VAL A 337 20.44 -0.05 -20.33
C VAL A 337 21.53 -0.54 -21.30
N ARG A 338 22.18 -1.68 -21.06
CA ARG A 338 23.21 -2.25 -21.97
C ARG A 338 23.04 -3.75 -22.18
N GLY A 339 21.90 -4.13 -22.73
CA GLY A 339 21.56 -5.52 -23.06
C GLY A 339 21.03 -5.68 -24.49
N ALA A 340 21.76 -5.21 -25.49
CA ALA A 340 21.65 -5.65 -26.89
C ALA A 340 22.96 -5.26 -27.60
N GLY A 341 23.91 -6.19 -27.56
CA GLY A 341 25.24 -6.02 -28.13
C GLY A 341 25.90 -7.38 -28.22
N VAL A 342 25.38 -8.21 -29.12
CA VAL A 342 26.12 -9.21 -29.89
C VAL A 342 25.67 -9.04 -31.34
#